data_AF-A0A3G2S523-F1
#
_entry.id   AF-A0A3G2S523-F1
#
_cell.length_a   1.000
_cell.length_b   1.000
_cell.length_c   1.000
_cell.angle_alpha   90.00
_cell.angle_beta   90.00
_cell.angle_gamma   90.00
#
_symmetry.space_group_name_H-M   'P 1'
#
loop_
_entity.id
_entity.type
_entity.pdbx_description
1 polymer ?
#
loop_
_entity_poly.entity_id
_entity_poly.type
_entity_poly.pdbx_seq_one_letter_code
_entity_poly.pdbx_strand_id
1 'polypeptide(L)'
;MSDYIKDMEHLVYANKAHRMSILVPLEYMEARFSAAYDAMLRMAQEASFSRYEGKEASRCKLSSSDEIKHRIHVLVQEWERRAMTLQPTLFARTPTSESKTQSSLRMPATAAYLSEEVQKSMSAMRNHFQNVTIPLLRDTSSAWAHDAQAFLPDRATLHHLPQHVRETLAMLGSRGMEAGAQIVHAVHDVEDAIYEAACRLANNGRELISYHALPELWRNNDFIVTGYRFIPKDQWHRLILSAFHIHNETGNIHTHLGGLFLVGVLFWLTSSLDPTTTTTMDRWIVTIYLFAAAKCLICSVSWHIMAGCADLQWFTCFACIDYTGISWLVAASLETIVYNGFYCQPGLIALYTVGVIAIGVIMSILPWSPWFNDIRYRTIRITLFLGMACMGIVPFVHGTILHGYDNMAQFYAPLIPSLGSYIVGVVLYSFRWPERWAPGKFDIIGHSHQLWHVAIVLAIYLHFQAVLSFHENRHAYSCAAGSTPSPTLAHIADIFHTSQQWLVLSAKKFTPGAYYIQ
;
A
#
# COMPACT_ATOMS: atom_id res chain seq x y z
N MET A 1 33.48 18.00 12.84
CA MET A 1 32.85 19.00 11.94
C MET A 1 33.54 19.10 10.58
N SER A 2 34.86 19.37 10.51
CA SER A 2 35.57 19.50 9.22
C SER A 2 35.51 18.22 8.35
N ASP A 3 35.83 17.06 8.91
CA ASP A 3 35.78 15.79 8.17
C ASP A 3 34.34 15.39 7.80
N TYR A 4 33.36 15.80 8.62
CA TYR A 4 31.93 15.64 8.37
C TYR A 4 31.44 16.48 7.17
N ILE A 5 31.96 17.71 7.02
CA ILE A 5 31.70 18.57 5.87
C ILE A 5 32.37 18.00 4.61
N LYS A 6 33.57 17.43 4.74
CA LYS A 6 34.27 16.73 3.66
C LYS A 6 33.51 15.50 3.17
N ASP A 7 32.93 14.71 4.08
CA ASP A 7 32.09 13.55 3.75
C ASP A 7 30.77 13.98 3.09
N MET A 8 30.14 15.07 3.56
CA MET A 8 28.96 15.67 2.91
C MET A 8 29.28 16.20 1.51
N GLU A 9 30.42 16.87 1.32
CA GLU A 9 30.90 17.31 0.01
C GLU A 9 31.15 16.10 -0.90
N HIS A 10 31.75 15.03 -0.39
CA HIS A 10 31.99 13.78 -1.15
C HIS A 10 30.68 13.08 -1.53
N LEU A 11 29.67 13.08 -0.64
CA LEU A 11 28.32 12.55 -0.87
C LEU A 11 27.55 13.37 -1.91
N VAL A 12 27.61 14.70 -1.82
CA VAL A 12 27.01 15.64 -2.79
C VAL A 12 27.72 15.52 -4.15
N TYR A 13 29.04 15.31 -4.18
CA TYR A 13 29.80 15.08 -5.41
C TYR A 13 29.51 13.69 -6.01
N ALA A 14 29.40 12.65 -5.19
CA ALA A 14 29.02 11.30 -5.62
C ALA A 14 27.57 11.26 -6.16
N ASN A 15 26.64 12.01 -5.54
CA ASN A 15 25.26 12.19 -6.04
C ASN A 15 25.19 12.95 -7.37
N LYS A 16 26.15 13.85 -7.63
CA LYS A 16 26.29 14.51 -8.93
C LYS A 16 26.71 13.52 -10.04
N ALA A 17 27.35 12.41 -9.68
CA ALA A 17 27.86 11.40 -10.61
C ALA A 17 26.90 10.22 -10.85
N HIS A 18 25.97 9.92 -9.93
CA HIS A 18 24.98 8.84 -10.09
C HIS A 18 23.55 9.31 -9.78
N ARG A 19 22.72 9.39 -10.84
CA ARG A 19 21.29 9.81 -10.82
C ARG A 19 20.34 8.90 -10.02
N MET A 20 20.82 7.89 -9.29
CA MET A 20 19.99 6.85 -8.64
C MET A 20 20.31 6.64 -7.14
N SER A 21 21.24 7.38 -6.53
CA SER A 21 21.62 7.18 -5.12
C SER A 21 20.87 8.10 -4.14
N ILE A 22 19.54 8.00 -4.09
CA ILE A 22 18.72 8.72 -3.08
C ILE A 22 18.63 7.94 -1.75
N LEU A 23 19.16 6.71 -1.68
CA LEU A 23 19.30 5.96 -0.43
C LEU A 23 20.68 6.21 0.21
N VAL A 24 20.85 7.35 0.87
CA VAL A 24 21.90 7.50 1.89
C VAL A 24 21.18 7.67 3.23
N PRO A 25 21.38 6.77 4.22
CA PRO A 25 20.55 6.77 5.42
C PRO A 25 20.82 8.02 6.26
N LEU A 26 19.76 8.81 6.52
CA LEU A 26 19.78 9.91 7.49
C LEU A 26 20.26 9.45 8.88
N GLU A 27 20.08 8.17 9.21
CA GLU A 27 20.55 7.54 10.45
C GLU A 27 22.05 7.71 10.70
N TYR A 28 22.88 7.70 9.64
CA TYR A 28 24.34 7.88 9.79
C TYR A 28 24.72 9.32 10.11
N MET A 29 23.94 10.29 9.63
CA MET A 29 24.11 11.71 9.94
C MET A 29 23.62 12.04 11.34
N GLU A 30 22.50 11.44 11.77
CA GLU A 30 21.91 11.61 13.09
C GLU A 30 22.85 11.06 14.19
N ALA A 31 23.43 9.88 14.00
CA ALA A 31 24.38 9.29 14.95
C ALA A 31 25.67 10.12 15.13
N ARG A 32 26.18 10.73 14.06
CA ARG A 32 27.39 11.58 14.12
C ARG A 32 27.08 12.97 14.68
N PHE A 33 25.86 13.48 14.52
CA PHE A 33 25.41 14.73 15.14
C PHE A 33 25.27 14.58 16.66
N SER A 34 24.69 13.46 17.13
CA SER A 34 24.69 13.10 18.56
C SER A 34 26.11 12.95 19.12
N ALA A 35 27.04 12.33 18.38
CA ALA A 35 28.43 12.22 18.83
C ALA A 35 29.16 13.58 18.95
N ALA A 36 28.87 14.52 18.05
CA ALA A 36 29.41 15.89 18.11
C ALA A 36 28.81 16.68 19.28
N TYR A 37 27.51 16.50 19.54
CA TYR A 37 26.82 17.06 20.69
C TYR A 37 27.37 16.52 22.02
N ASP A 38 27.58 15.21 22.14
CA ASP A 38 28.18 14.58 23.33
C ASP A 38 29.63 15.02 23.55
N ALA A 39 30.39 15.29 22.48
CA ALA A 39 31.73 15.85 22.60
C ALA A 39 31.69 17.30 23.12
N MET A 40 30.74 18.12 22.66
CA MET A 40 30.55 19.48 23.17
C MET A 40 30.08 19.48 24.64
N LEU A 41 29.22 18.52 25.02
CA LEU A 41 28.75 18.34 26.38
C LEU A 41 29.89 17.93 27.32
N ARG A 42 30.74 16.99 26.89
CA ARG A 42 31.93 16.55 27.64
C ARG A 42 32.93 17.68 27.81
N MET A 43 33.19 18.47 26.77
CA MET A 43 34.07 19.65 26.89
C MET A 43 33.50 20.71 27.86
N ALA A 44 32.19 20.89 27.89
CA ALA A 44 31.53 21.78 28.86
C ALA A 44 31.60 21.24 30.30
N GLN A 45 31.48 19.92 30.48
CA GLN A 45 31.59 19.26 31.77
C GLN A 45 33.03 19.22 32.30
N GLU A 46 34.03 18.92 31.47
CA GLU A 46 35.46 18.95 31.85
C GLU A 46 35.92 20.36 32.23
N ALA A 47 35.41 21.40 31.55
CA ALA A 47 35.64 22.79 31.92
C ALA A 47 34.96 23.18 33.26
N SER A 48 33.88 22.48 33.65
CA SER A 48 33.20 22.68 34.93
C SER A 48 33.89 21.95 36.09
N PHE A 49 34.42 20.75 35.86
CA PHE A 49 35.13 19.95 36.87
C PHE A 49 36.52 20.50 37.22
N SER A 50 37.25 21.08 36.24
CA SER A 50 38.57 21.68 36.51
C SER A 50 38.52 22.93 37.42
N ARG A 51 37.32 23.45 37.73
CA ARG A 51 37.11 24.58 38.64
C ARG A 51 36.71 24.15 40.06
N TYR A 52 36.30 22.90 40.26
CA TYR A 52 35.81 22.42 41.57
C TYR A 52 36.93 21.80 42.43
N GLU A 53 37.96 21.20 41.82
CA GLU A 53 39.15 20.73 42.55
C GLU A 53 40.34 21.68 42.37
N GLY A 54 40.33 22.75 43.16
CA GLY A 54 41.44 23.67 43.34
C GLY A 54 42.12 23.52 44.69
N LYS A 55 42.72 22.36 44.99
CA LYS A 55 44.00 22.34 45.72
C LYS A 55 45.00 21.50 44.93
N GLU A 56 45.75 22.24 44.11
CA GLU A 56 46.99 21.88 43.41
C GLU A 56 47.02 20.55 42.63
N ALA A 57 46.65 20.62 41.35
CA ALA A 57 47.24 19.75 40.33
C ALA A 57 47.34 20.48 38.98
N SER A 58 48.56 20.94 38.69
CA SER A 58 49.23 20.92 37.37
C SER A 58 48.39 21.11 36.10
N ARG A 59 48.58 22.28 35.45
CA ARG A 59 48.57 22.53 33.99
C ARG A 59 47.86 21.46 33.13
N CYS A 60 46.55 21.56 32.99
CA CYS A 60 45.94 21.26 31.70
C CYS A 60 45.70 22.61 31.02
N LYS A 61 46.49 22.91 29.97
CA LYS A 61 46.30 24.09 29.10
C LYS A 61 44.97 23.92 28.35
N LEU A 62 43.83 24.15 29.01
CA LEU A 62 42.68 24.62 28.25
C LEU A 62 42.98 26.08 27.92
N SER A 63 43.22 26.30 26.62
CA SER A 63 43.32 27.61 25.97
C SER A 63 42.32 28.57 26.58
N SER A 64 42.75 29.82 26.81
CA SER A 64 41.97 30.84 27.53
C SER A 64 40.51 30.86 27.07
N SER A 65 39.59 31.19 27.98
CA SER A 65 38.15 31.29 27.67
C SER A 65 37.87 32.08 26.38
N ASP A 66 38.73 33.05 26.06
CA ASP A 66 38.66 33.85 24.84
C ASP A 66 39.07 33.08 23.58
N GLU A 67 39.99 32.11 23.66
CA GLU A 67 40.34 31.23 22.54
C GLU A 67 39.24 30.20 22.25
N ILE A 68 38.53 29.73 23.27
CA ILE A 68 37.35 28.85 23.10
C ILE A 68 36.19 29.65 22.49
N LYS A 69 35.92 30.87 22.99
CA LYS A 69 34.93 31.79 22.41
C LYS A 69 35.27 32.14 20.97
N HIS A 70 36.54 32.43 20.68
CA HIS A 70 37.01 32.74 19.33
C HIS A 70 36.82 31.54 18.39
N ARG A 71 37.15 30.31 18.83
CA ARG A 71 36.97 29.10 18.02
C ARG A 71 35.50 28.79 17.74
N ILE A 72 34.61 28.96 18.72
CA ILE A 72 33.16 28.78 18.52
C ILE A 72 32.63 29.87 17.57
N HIS A 73 33.05 31.11 17.75
CA HIS A 73 32.63 32.22 16.90
C HIS A 73 33.10 32.07 15.45
N VAL A 74 34.35 31.63 15.24
CA VAL A 74 34.90 31.31 13.90
C VAL A 74 34.17 30.12 13.27
N LEU A 75 33.82 29.09 14.05
CA LEU A 75 33.04 27.95 13.55
C LEU A 75 31.62 28.34 13.12
N VAL A 76 30.97 29.23 13.88
CA VAL A 76 29.63 29.75 13.55
C VAL A 76 29.69 30.66 12.33
N GLN A 77 30.66 31.58 12.25
CA GLN A 77 30.82 32.46 11.09
C GLN A 77 31.20 31.71 9.81
N GLU A 78 32.05 30.69 9.89
CA GLU A 78 32.40 29.88 8.73
C GLU A 78 31.22 28.98 8.29
N TRP A 79 30.40 28.52 9.24
CA TRP A 79 29.15 27.81 8.95
C TRP A 79 28.12 28.74 8.29
N GLU A 80 27.91 29.95 8.80
CA GLU A 80 27.04 30.97 8.17
C GLU A 80 27.53 31.35 6.76
N ARG A 81 28.84 31.57 6.58
CA ARG A 81 29.44 31.89 5.28
C ARG A 81 29.24 30.77 4.26
N ARG A 82 29.32 29.51 4.66
CA ARG A 82 29.14 28.35 3.76
C ARG A 82 27.68 27.94 3.56
N ALA A 83 26.81 28.18 4.54
CA ALA A 83 25.36 28.10 4.38
C ALA A 83 24.84 29.12 3.36
N MET A 84 25.49 30.28 3.26
CA MET A 84 25.21 31.26 2.20
C MET A 84 25.74 30.85 0.81
N THR A 85 26.77 29.99 0.71
CA THR A 85 27.23 29.45 -0.58
C THR A 85 26.38 28.31 -1.15
N LEU A 86 25.42 27.79 -0.36
CA LEU A 86 24.50 26.72 -0.76
C LEU A 86 23.39 27.15 -1.74
N GLN A 87 23.32 28.42 -2.18
CA GLN A 87 22.54 28.85 -3.37
C GLN A 87 23.16 30.11 -4.03
N PRO A 88 23.26 30.20 -5.39
CA PRO A 88 22.09 30.28 -6.28
C PRO A 88 22.12 29.42 -7.57
N THR A 89 23.13 28.59 -7.83
CA THR A 89 23.27 27.92 -9.15
C THR A 89 22.52 26.59 -9.30
N LEU A 90 21.94 26.05 -8.22
CA LEU A 90 21.01 24.91 -8.28
C LEU A 90 19.56 25.32 -8.60
N PHE A 91 19.25 26.63 -8.61
CA PHE A 91 17.87 27.15 -8.61
C PHE A 91 17.67 28.29 -9.64
N ALA A 92 18.53 28.37 -10.65
CA ALA A 92 18.35 29.30 -11.75
C ALA A 92 17.17 28.86 -12.63
N ARG A 93 16.05 29.55 -12.47
CA ARG A 93 14.85 29.46 -13.32
C ARG A 93 15.23 29.90 -14.74
N THR A 94 15.24 28.99 -15.73
CA THR A 94 15.14 29.40 -17.13
C THR A 94 13.71 29.83 -17.42
N PRO A 95 13.46 31.06 -17.90
CA PRO A 95 12.11 31.51 -18.20
C PRO A 95 11.73 31.08 -19.63
N THR A 96 10.75 30.20 -19.78
CA THR A 96 9.97 30.11 -21.02
C THR A 96 8.48 29.94 -20.72
N SER A 97 7.76 30.97 -21.14
CA SER A 97 6.32 31.22 -21.31
C SER A 97 5.27 30.20 -20.82
N GLU A 98 4.40 30.73 -19.96
CA GLU A 98 2.93 30.68 -20.05
C GLU A 98 2.24 29.41 -20.58
N SER A 99 1.66 28.66 -19.64
CA SER A 99 0.25 28.27 -19.70
C SER A 99 -0.20 27.88 -18.29
N LYS A 100 -0.95 28.77 -17.63
CA LYS A 100 -1.76 28.41 -16.47
C LYS A 100 -3.03 27.76 -16.98
N THR A 101 -3.26 26.50 -16.61
CA THR A 101 -4.64 26.01 -16.46
C THR A 101 -4.69 25.00 -15.33
N GLN A 102 -5.74 25.11 -14.54
CA GLN A 102 -6.01 24.38 -13.30
C GLN A 102 -5.88 22.86 -13.48
N SER A 103 -4.91 22.27 -12.80
CA SER A 103 -4.86 20.84 -12.48
C SER A 103 -4.55 20.72 -10.98
N SER A 104 -5.56 20.98 -10.17
CA SER A 104 -5.53 20.63 -8.75
C SER A 104 -5.90 19.15 -8.59
N LEU A 105 -5.12 18.44 -7.76
CA LEU A 105 -5.21 17.04 -7.37
C LEU A 105 -4.54 16.03 -8.31
N ARG A 106 -3.28 15.72 -8.00
CA ARG A 106 -2.82 14.35 -7.71
C ARG A 106 -1.44 14.45 -7.09
N MET A 107 -1.31 14.12 -5.80
CA MET A 107 0.00 13.80 -5.24
C MET A 107 0.29 12.32 -5.56
N PRO A 108 1.36 12.02 -6.29
CA PRO A 108 1.86 10.65 -6.46
C PRO A 108 2.22 10.03 -5.10
N ALA A 109 2.15 8.70 -4.99
CA ALA A 109 2.49 8.00 -3.75
C ALA A 109 3.94 8.27 -3.28
N THR A 110 4.88 8.44 -4.21
CA THR A 110 6.30 8.74 -3.91
C THR A 110 6.48 10.18 -3.43
N ALA A 111 5.85 11.16 -4.09
CA ALA A 111 5.89 12.55 -3.66
C ALA A 111 5.13 12.76 -2.34
N ALA A 112 4.01 12.04 -2.13
CA ALA A 112 3.28 12.02 -0.86
C ALA A 112 4.09 11.39 0.26
N TYR A 113 4.71 10.24 0.01
CA TYR A 113 5.58 9.58 0.97
C TYR A 113 6.79 10.44 1.33
N LEU A 114 7.48 11.03 0.34
CA LEU A 114 8.61 11.92 0.59
C LEU A 114 8.17 13.20 1.32
N SER A 115 7.03 13.78 0.96
CA SER A 115 6.47 14.94 1.66
C SER A 115 6.12 14.60 3.10
N GLU A 116 5.48 13.46 3.34
CA GLU A 116 5.10 12.99 4.66
C GLU A 116 6.33 12.67 5.53
N GLU A 117 7.34 12.01 4.97
CA GLU A 117 8.58 11.66 5.68
C GLU A 117 9.41 12.91 6.03
N VAL A 118 9.51 13.88 5.10
CA VAL A 118 10.15 15.17 5.35
C VAL A 118 9.39 15.95 6.43
N GLN A 119 8.06 15.98 6.36
CA GLN A 119 7.22 16.70 7.31
C GLN A 119 7.22 16.06 8.71
N LYS A 120 7.28 14.72 8.77
CA LYS A 120 7.44 13.93 9.99
C LYS A 120 8.82 14.16 10.62
N SER A 121 9.88 14.14 9.82
CA SER A 121 11.24 14.42 10.29
C SER A 121 11.38 15.85 10.84
N MET A 122 10.80 16.84 10.14
CA MET A 122 10.80 18.24 10.57
C MET A 122 9.96 18.49 11.83
N SER A 123 8.82 17.81 11.97
CA SER A 123 7.97 17.93 13.16
C SER A 123 8.58 17.25 14.39
N ALA A 124 9.23 16.10 14.23
CA ALA A 124 10.00 15.44 15.28
C ALA A 124 11.13 16.34 15.79
N MET A 125 11.88 16.96 14.87
CA MET A 125 12.95 17.90 15.20
C MET A 125 12.43 19.14 15.95
N ARG A 126 11.31 19.72 15.50
CA ARG A 126 10.66 20.87 16.15
C ARG A 126 10.19 20.53 17.57
N ASN A 127 9.54 19.39 17.75
CA ASN A 127 9.01 18.95 19.04
C ASN A 127 10.14 18.64 20.03
N HIS A 128 11.21 17.98 19.58
CA HIS A 128 12.39 17.73 20.40
C HIS A 128 13.01 19.05 20.89
N PHE A 129 13.17 20.02 19.99
CA PHE A 129 13.76 21.31 20.34
C PHE A 129 12.90 22.14 21.29
N GLN A 130 11.57 22.14 21.10
CA GLN A 130 10.63 22.89 21.94
C GLN A 130 10.46 22.29 23.34
N ASN A 131 10.47 20.96 23.45
CA ASN A 131 10.12 20.27 24.70
C ASN A 131 11.33 19.85 25.52
N VAL A 132 12.50 19.68 24.89
CA VAL A 132 13.71 19.20 25.56
C VAL A 132 14.79 20.29 25.57
N THR A 133 15.17 20.79 24.40
CA THR A 133 16.33 21.68 24.29
C THR A 133 16.08 23.09 24.84
N ILE A 134 14.93 23.71 24.53
CA ILE A 134 14.60 25.07 25.00
C ILE A 134 14.36 25.12 26.52
N PRO A 135 13.63 24.19 27.15
CA PRO A 135 13.48 24.17 28.61
C PRO A 135 14.81 23.92 29.32
N LEU A 136 15.63 22.97 28.82
CA LEU A 136 16.96 22.69 29.39
C LEU A 136 17.90 23.89 29.26
N LEU A 137 17.88 24.59 28.12
CA LEU A 137 18.61 25.86 27.93
C LEU A 137 18.06 26.97 28.82
N ARG A 138 16.75 27.03 29.05
CA ARG A 138 16.13 28.02 29.95
C ARG A 138 16.55 27.76 31.41
N ASP A 139 16.55 26.51 31.86
CA ASP A 139 16.89 26.13 33.23
C ASP A 139 18.40 26.26 33.50
N THR A 140 19.24 25.92 32.52
CA THR A 140 20.67 26.23 32.60
C THR A 140 20.94 27.72 32.51
N SER A 141 20.22 28.47 31.64
CA SER A 141 20.36 29.92 31.53
C SER A 141 19.84 30.67 32.75
N SER A 142 18.84 30.20 33.49
CA SER A 142 18.32 30.87 34.68
C SER A 142 19.28 30.70 35.87
N ALA A 143 19.88 29.51 36.01
CA ALA A 143 20.96 29.25 36.96
C ALA A 143 22.23 30.06 36.63
N TRP A 144 22.56 30.22 35.35
CA TRP A 144 23.73 30.99 34.89
C TRP A 144 23.49 32.51 34.84
N ALA A 145 22.25 32.94 34.56
CA ALA A 145 21.90 34.35 34.43
C ALA A 145 21.91 35.07 35.77
N HIS A 146 21.51 34.40 36.86
CA HIS A 146 21.57 34.98 38.20
C HIS A 146 23.01 35.30 38.64
N ASP A 147 24.00 34.47 38.27
CA ASP A 147 25.42 34.70 38.59
C ASP A 147 26.13 35.63 37.58
N ALA A 148 25.72 35.62 36.31
CA ALA A 148 26.33 36.43 35.25
C ALA A 148 25.92 37.92 35.29
N GLN A 149 24.76 38.25 35.87
CA GLN A 149 24.25 39.62 35.93
C GLN A 149 25.02 40.52 36.90
N ALA A 150 25.81 39.95 37.82
CA ALA A 150 26.68 40.68 38.73
C ALA A 150 28.02 41.11 38.10
N PHE A 151 28.38 40.61 36.92
CA PHE A 151 29.74 40.76 36.35
C PHE A 151 29.82 41.33 34.93
N LEU A 152 28.72 41.78 34.34
CA LEU A 152 28.72 42.32 32.97
C LEU A 152 28.47 43.84 32.95
N PRO A 153 29.42 44.64 32.42
CA PRO A 153 29.11 46.00 31.98
C PRO A 153 28.29 45.92 30.70
N ASP A 154 27.24 46.73 30.70
CA ASP A 154 26.38 47.21 29.63
C ASP A 154 26.63 46.71 28.17
N ARG A 155 25.55 46.17 27.57
CA ARG A 155 25.26 45.97 26.12
C ARG A 155 25.41 44.61 25.42
N ALA A 156 25.24 43.47 26.09
CA ALA A 156 24.77 42.26 25.37
C ALA A 156 23.90 41.38 26.27
N THR A 157 22.59 41.56 26.17
CA THR A 157 21.60 40.86 26.99
C THR A 157 21.46 39.40 26.56
N LEU A 158 22.08 38.50 27.33
CA LEU A 158 21.84 37.03 27.37
C LEU A 158 20.34 36.65 27.39
N HIS A 159 19.48 37.59 27.79
CA HIS A 159 18.02 37.49 27.80
C HIS A 159 17.38 37.28 26.41
N HIS A 160 18.03 37.69 25.31
CA HIS A 160 17.48 37.55 23.95
C HIS A 160 17.97 36.31 23.20
N LEU A 161 18.96 35.57 23.74
CA LEU A 161 19.50 34.37 23.09
C LEU A 161 18.43 33.29 22.82
N PRO A 162 17.50 32.97 23.76
CA PRO A 162 16.42 32.02 23.48
C PRO A 162 15.45 32.50 22.40
N GLN A 163 15.24 33.82 22.30
CA GLN A 163 14.40 34.43 21.28
C GLN A 163 15.08 34.38 19.91
N HIS A 164 16.37 34.70 19.85
CA HIS A 164 17.16 34.63 18.63
C HIS A 164 17.27 33.19 18.09
N VAL A 165 17.49 32.20 18.97
CA VAL A 165 17.47 30.77 18.58
C VAL A 165 16.10 30.36 18.05
N ARG A 166 15.00 30.84 18.66
CA ARG A 166 13.64 30.56 18.19
C ARG A 166 13.37 31.17 16.81
N GLU A 167 13.84 32.39 16.56
CA GLU A 167 13.70 33.08 15.28
C GLU A 167 14.53 32.39 14.18
N THR A 168 15.77 31.98 14.49
CA THR A 168 16.64 31.24 13.56
C THR A 168 16.08 29.86 13.23
N LEU A 169 15.50 29.14 14.19
CA LEU A 169 14.82 27.86 13.94
C LEU A 169 13.51 28.00 13.17
N ALA A 170 12.76 29.08 13.41
CA ALA A 170 11.59 29.40 12.61
C ALA A 170 11.99 29.70 11.16
N MET A 171 13.10 30.41 10.95
CA MET A 171 13.67 30.69 9.64
C MET A 171 14.26 29.45 8.94
N LEU A 172 14.92 28.55 9.67
CA LEU A 172 15.34 27.25 9.12
C LEU A 172 14.14 26.36 8.78
N GLY A 173 13.11 26.36 9.63
CA GLY A 173 11.87 25.64 9.38
C GLY A 173 11.15 26.16 8.13
N SER A 174 11.09 27.48 7.93
CA SER A 174 10.48 28.06 6.73
C SER A 174 11.29 27.74 5.47
N ARG A 175 12.62 27.86 5.52
CA ARG A 175 13.50 27.51 4.39
C ARG A 175 13.51 26.01 4.09
N GLY A 176 13.40 25.16 5.11
CA GLY A 176 13.26 23.72 4.96
C GLY A 176 11.92 23.33 4.32
N MET A 177 10.82 24.00 4.69
CA MET A 177 9.51 23.83 4.04
C MET A 177 9.55 24.31 2.59
N GLU A 178 10.21 25.43 2.29
CA GLU A 178 10.35 25.94 0.94
C GLU A 178 11.20 25.01 0.06
N ALA A 179 12.33 24.52 0.58
CA ALA A 179 13.16 23.52 -0.11
C ALA A 179 12.42 22.20 -0.32
N GLY A 180 11.67 21.73 0.69
CA GLY A 180 10.82 20.55 0.57
C GLY A 180 9.73 20.74 -0.50
N ALA A 181 9.06 21.89 -0.52
CA ALA A 181 8.07 22.21 -1.55
C ALA A 181 8.70 22.26 -2.95
N GLN A 182 9.90 22.83 -3.10
CA GLN A 182 10.63 22.85 -4.37
C GLN A 182 11.02 21.45 -4.85
N ILE A 183 11.43 20.56 -3.95
CA ILE A 183 11.71 19.16 -4.28
C ILE A 183 10.43 18.47 -4.76
N VAL A 184 9.32 18.64 -4.05
CA VAL A 184 8.02 18.08 -4.45
C VAL A 184 7.59 18.61 -5.82
N HIS A 185 7.76 19.91 -6.08
CA HIS A 185 7.49 20.51 -7.39
C HIS A 185 8.41 19.94 -8.48
N ALA A 186 9.71 19.80 -8.23
CA ALA A 186 10.65 19.24 -9.20
C ALA A 186 10.36 17.76 -9.51
N VAL A 187 9.97 16.97 -8.51
CA VAL A 187 9.51 15.58 -8.72
C VAL A 187 8.25 15.55 -9.57
N HIS A 188 7.29 16.45 -9.29
CA HIS A 188 6.07 16.57 -10.09
C HIS A 188 6.36 16.94 -11.55
N ASP A 189 7.24 17.91 -11.80
CA ASP A 189 7.64 18.32 -13.15
C ASP A 189 8.31 17.17 -13.92
N VAL A 190 9.13 16.35 -13.24
CA VAL A 190 9.77 15.17 -13.85
C VAL A 190 8.75 14.10 -14.19
N GLU A 191 7.79 13.83 -13.31
CA GLU A 191 6.72 12.87 -13.57
C GLU A 191 5.81 13.31 -14.71
N ASP A 192 5.43 14.58 -14.76
CA ASP A 192 4.65 15.16 -15.85
C ASP A 192 5.42 15.08 -17.18
N ALA A 193 6.73 15.32 -17.17
CA ALA A 193 7.57 15.15 -18.35
C ALA A 193 7.65 13.68 -18.83
N ILE A 194 7.73 12.71 -17.91
CA ILE A 194 7.71 11.27 -18.24
C ILE A 194 6.33 10.90 -18.81
N TYR A 195 5.25 11.42 -18.23
CA TYR A 195 3.89 11.22 -18.71
C TYR A 195 3.68 11.75 -20.12
N GLU A 196 4.11 12.99 -20.40
CA GLU A 196 4.05 13.57 -21.72
C GLU A 196 4.91 12.81 -22.73
N ALA A 197 6.11 12.39 -22.34
CA ALA A 197 6.98 11.58 -23.18
C ALA A 197 6.31 10.24 -23.55
N ALA A 198 5.65 9.58 -22.59
CA ALA A 198 4.89 8.35 -22.83
C ALA A 198 3.73 8.58 -23.80
N CYS A 199 2.96 9.68 -23.64
CA CYS A 199 1.88 10.04 -24.57
C CYS A 199 2.40 10.29 -25.99
N ARG A 200 3.54 10.97 -26.13
CA ARG A 200 4.19 11.24 -27.42
C ARG A 200 4.69 9.95 -28.07
N LEU A 201 5.35 9.08 -27.32
CA LEU A 201 5.83 7.78 -27.79
C LEU A 201 4.68 6.87 -28.22
N ALA A 202 3.56 6.90 -27.49
CA ALA A 202 2.36 6.16 -27.87
C ALA A 202 1.60 6.80 -29.04
N ASN A 203 2.06 7.96 -29.55
CA ASN A 203 1.38 8.73 -30.60
C ASN A 203 -0.11 8.96 -30.26
N ASN A 204 -0.36 9.39 -29.02
CA ASN A 204 -1.70 9.47 -28.42
C ASN A 204 -2.51 8.17 -28.55
N GLY A 205 -1.87 7.05 -28.22
CA GLY A 205 -2.50 5.73 -28.18
C GLY A 205 -2.65 5.02 -29.53
N ARG A 206 -1.97 5.49 -30.58
CA ARG A 206 -1.92 4.82 -31.90
C ARG A 206 -0.83 3.77 -32.00
N GLU A 207 0.21 3.90 -31.20
CA GLU A 207 1.37 3.01 -31.18
C GLU A 207 1.50 2.33 -29.82
N LEU A 208 2.00 1.10 -29.83
CA LEU A 208 2.29 0.35 -28.62
C LEU A 208 3.67 0.74 -28.10
N ILE A 209 3.79 0.93 -26.80
CA ILE A 209 5.05 1.30 -26.15
C ILE A 209 5.63 0.17 -25.31
N SER A 210 6.89 0.31 -24.94
CA SER A 210 7.59 -0.64 -24.08
C SER A 210 7.32 -0.38 -22.60
N TYR A 211 7.56 -1.38 -21.76
CA TYR A 211 7.44 -1.28 -20.30
C TYR A 211 8.25 -0.10 -19.72
N HIS A 212 9.47 0.10 -20.22
CA HIS A 212 10.34 1.19 -19.76
C HIS A 212 9.88 2.58 -20.21
N ALA A 213 9.03 2.67 -21.23
CA ALA A 213 8.44 3.93 -21.68
C ALA A 213 7.20 4.33 -20.86
N LEU A 214 6.62 3.43 -20.07
CA LEU A 214 5.49 3.76 -19.19
C LEU A 214 5.94 4.56 -17.98
N PRO A 215 5.10 5.46 -17.43
CA PRO A 215 5.30 5.99 -16.09
C PRO A 215 5.19 4.89 -15.04
N GLU A 216 5.87 5.07 -13.90
CA GLU A 216 6.03 4.02 -12.88
C GLU A 216 4.71 3.43 -12.38
N LEU A 217 3.67 4.25 -12.22
CA LEU A 217 2.36 3.81 -11.71
C LEU A 217 1.59 2.86 -12.65
N TRP A 218 1.97 2.77 -13.93
CA TRP A 218 1.38 1.83 -14.91
C TRP A 218 2.20 0.55 -15.08
N ARG A 219 3.37 0.45 -14.43
CA ARG A 219 4.32 -0.65 -14.60
C ARG A 219 3.98 -1.85 -13.71
N ASN A 220 3.04 -2.68 -14.15
CA ASN A 220 2.55 -3.82 -13.34
C ASN A 220 3.44 -5.08 -13.36
N ASN A 221 4.04 -5.43 -14.50
CA ASN A 221 4.82 -6.67 -14.67
C ASN A 221 6.06 -6.40 -15.53
N ASP A 222 7.24 -6.45 -14.93
CA ASP A 222 8.55 -6.19 -15.53
C ASP A 222 9.00 -7.23 -16.57
N PHE A 223 8.38 -8.42 -16.57
CA PHE A 223 8.69 -9.48 -17.54
C PHE A 223 7.94 -9.33 -18.86
N ILE A 224 6.91 -8.50 -18.90
CA ILE A 224 6.20 -8.12 -20.13
C ILE A 224 6.86 -6.85 -20.64
N VAL A 225 7.58 -6.92 -21.75
CA VAL A 225 8.52 -5.86 -22.16
C VAL A 225 7.90 -4.90 -23.18
N THR A 226 6.98 -5.39 -23.99
CA THR A 226 6.36 -4.65 -25.10
C THR A 226 4.84 -4.83 -25.16
N GLY A 227 4.19 -4.09 -26.05
CA GLY A 227 2.77 -4.26 -26.35
C GLY A 227 1.83 -3.45 -25.46
N TYR A 228 2.33 -2.44 -24.73
CA TYR A 228 1.51 -1.61 -23.85
C TYR A 228 0.79 -0.50 -24.60
N ARG A 229 -0.47 -0.26 -24.22
CA ARG A 229 -1.25 0.89 -24.68
C ARG A 229 -1.10 2.04 -23.68
N PHE A 230 -1.07 3.26 -24.19
CA PHE A 230 -1.13 4.48 -23.40
C PHE A 230 -1.97 5.53 -24.11
N ILE A 231 -3.29 5.46 -23.90
CA ILE A 231 -4.31 6.21 -24.62
C ILE A 231 -4.87 7.32 -23.72
N PRO A 232 -4.83 8.59 -24.14
CA PRO A 232 -5.46 9.70 -23.42
C PRO A 232 -6.95 9.52 -23.17
N LYS A 233 -7.45 9.97 -22.01
CA LYS A 233 -8.85 9.79 -21.57
C LYS A 233 -9.88 10.43 -22.50
N ASP A 234 -9.55 11.56 -23.12
CA ASP A 234 -10.37 12.22 -24.15
C ASP A 234 -10.64 11.31 -25.36
N GLN A 235 -9.80 10.30 -25.57
CA GLN A 235 -9.91 9.31 -26.63
C GLN A 235 -10.44 7.97 -26.13
N TRP A 236 -11.35 7.98 -25.14
CA TRP A 236 -11.93 6.78 -24.52
C TRP A 236 -12.52 5.77 -25.52
N HIS A 237 -13.04 6.23 -26.66
CA HIS A 237 -13.54 5.36 -27.72
C HIS A 237 -12.44 4.44 -28.28
N ARG A 238 -11.18 4.90 -28.33
CA ARG A 238 -10.03 4.09 -28.74
C ARG A 238 -9.69 3.01 -27.72
N LEU A 239 -9.90 3.27 -26.42
CA LEU A 239 -9.75 2.22 -25.40
C LEU A 239 -10.71 1.07 -25.69
N ILE A 240 -11.99 1.36 -25.92
CA ILE A 240 -12.99 0.33 -26.23
C ILE A 240 -12.65 -0.38 -27.54
N LEU A 241 -12.34 0.37 -28.61
CA LEU A 241 -11.99 -0.22 -29.90
C LEU A 241 -10.71 -1.06 -29.82
N SER A 242 -9.77 -0.70 -28.95
CA SER A 242 -8.53 -1.47 -28.78
C SER A 242 -8.76 -2.89 -28.29
N ALA A 243 -9.93 -3.22 -27.73
CA ALA A 243 -10.33 -4.60 -27.47
C ALA A 243 -10.30 -5.50 -28.71
N PHE A 244 -10.31 -4.93 -29.92
CA PHE A 244 -10.20 -5.65 -31.20
C PHE A 244 -8.82 -5.52 -31.86
N HIS A 245 -7.83 -4.95 -31.17
CA HIS A 245 -6.45 -4.83 -31.62
C HIS A 245 -5.54 -5.77 -30.81
N ILE A 246 -4.37 -6.09 -31.37
CA ILE A 246 -3.38 -6.96 -30.73
C ILE A 246 -2.43 -6.13 -29.87
N HIS A 247 -2.36 -6.46 -28.58
CA HIS A 247 -1.53 -5.83 -27.56
C HIS A 247 -1.41 -6.78 -26.35
N ASN A 248 -0.67 -6.38 -25.31
CA ASN A 248 -0.42 -7.25 -24.14
C ASN A 248 -1.71 -7.66 -23.39
N GLU A 249 -2.71 -6.78 -23.33
CA GLU A 249 -4.00 -7.09 -22.69
C GLU A 249 -5.01 -7.88 -23.54
N THR A 250 -4.70 -8.20 -24.82
CA THR A 250 -5.67 -8.80 -25.76
C THR A 250 -6.18 -10.14 -25.25
N GLY A 251 -5.27 -11.02 -24.81
CA GLY A 251 -5.67 -12.31 -24.24
C GLY A 251 -6.53 -12.16 -22.98
N ASN A 252 -6.16 -11.25 -22.06
CA ASN A 252 -6.90 -11.01 -20.82
C ASN A 252 -8.36 -10.61 -21.08
N ILE A 253 -8.58 -9.72 -22.07
CA ILE A 253 -9.91 -9.31 -22.52
C ILE A 253 -10.67 -10.50 -23.11
N HIS A 254 -10.10 -11.18 -24.11
CA HIS A 254 -10.84 -12.19 -24.87
C HIS A 254 -11.11 -13.48 -24.10
N THR A 255 -10.24 -13.88 -23.16
CA THR A 255 -10.50 -15.04 -22.30
C THR A 255 -11.75 -14.83 -21.46
N HIS A 256 -11.95 -13.63 -20.92
CA HIS A 256 -13.13 -13.31 -20.12
C HIS A 256 -14.37 -12.99 -20.96
N LEU A 257 -14.24 -12.44 -22.17
CA LEU A 257 -15.36 -12.36 -23.12
C LEU A 257 -15.86 -13.76 -23.53
N GLY A 258 -14.95 -14.70 -23.81
CA GLY A 258 -15.30 -16.10 -24.06
C GLY A 258 -15.96 -16.76 -22.85
N GLY A 259 -15.45 -16.49 -21.64
CA GLY A 259 -16.10 -16.90 -20.39
C GLY A 259 -17.50 -16.31 -20.21
N LEU A 260 -17.72 -15.05 -20.60
CA LEU A 260 -19.04 -14.42 -20.52
C LEU A 260 -20.04 -15.08 -21.47
N PHE A 261 -19.59 -15.43 -22.68
CA PHE A 261 -20.39 -16.24 -23.61
C PHE A 261 -20.74 -17.61 -23.00
N LEU A 262 -19.77 -18.30 -22.39
CA LEU A 262 -20.00 -19.55 -21.66
C LEU A 262 -21.04 -19.38 -20.56
N VAL A 263 -20.93 -18.35 -19.71
CA VAL A 263 -21.92 -18.07 -18.66
C VAL A 263 -23.31 -17.82 -19.25
N GLY A 264 -23.41 -17.13 -20.40
CA GLY A 264 -24.66 -16.97 -21.14
C GLY A 264 -25.29 -18.31 -21.57
N VAL A 265 -24.47 -19.25 -22.04
CA VAL A 265 -24.91 -20.63 -22.35
C VAL A 265 -25.38 -21.35 -21.08
N LEU A 266 -24.65 -21.23 -19.97
CA LEU A 266 -25.02 -21.84 -18.69
C LEU A 266 -26.35 -21.28 -18.15
N PHE A 267 -26.61 -19.98 -18.31
CA PHE A 267 -27.89 -19.36 -17.98
C PHE A 267 -29.04 -19.98 -18.78
N TRP A 268 -28.86 -20.13 -20.10
CA TRP A 268 -29.85 -20.75 -20.97
C TRP A 268 -30.12 -22.21 -20.58
N LEU A 269 -29.08 -22.99 -20.29
CA LEU A 269 -29.22 -24.37 -19.80
C LEU A 269 -29.98 -24.44 -18.47
N THR A 270 -29.71 -23.54 -17.53
CA THR A 270 -30.39 -23.48 -16.23
C THR A 270 -31.87 -23.16 -16.37
N SER A 271 -32.24 -22.32 -17.35
CA SER A 271 -33.66 -22.01 -17.64
C SER A 271 -34.47 -23.22 -18.15
N SER A 272 -33.78 -24.27 -18.59
CA SER A 272 -34.38 -25.52 -19.08
C SER A 272 -34.58 -26.57 -17.99
N LEU A 273 -34.25 -26.27 -16.72
CA LEU A 273 -34.44 -27.18 -15.60
C LEU A 273 -35.93 -27.39 -15.27
N ASP A 274 -36.29 -28.65 -14.95
CA ASP A 274 -37.68 -29.06 -14.70
C ASP A 274 -38.29 -28.30 -13.51
N PRO A 275 -39.41 -27.57 -13.70
CA PRO A 275 -40.12 -26.87 -12.62
C PRO A 275 -40.72 -27.78 -11.56
N THR A 276 -40.86 -29.08 -11.82
CA THR A 276 -41.45 -30.02 -10.85
C THR A 276 -40.45 -30.49 -9.78
N THR A 277 -39.15 -30.40 -10.05
CA THR A 277 -38.08 -30.87 -9.15
C THR A 277 -37.29 -29.73 -8.50
N THR A 278 -37.49 -28.48 -8.93
CA THR A 278 -36.73 -27.31 -8.49
C THR A 278 -37.62 -26.27 -7.80
N THR A 279 -37.25 -25.84 -6.59
CA THR A 279 -37.95 -24.73 -5.93
C THR A 279 -37.52 -23.38 -6.51
N THR A 280 -38.30 -22.34 -6.24
CA THR A 280 -37.94 -20.96 -6.61
C THR A 280 -36.60 -20.53 -6.01
N MET A 281 -36.32 -20.93 -4.76
CA MET A 281 -35.06 -20.58 -4.10
C MET A 281 -33.86 -21.32 -4.72
N ASP A 282 -34.02 -22.59 -5.09
CA ASP A 282 -32.97 -23.34 -5.80
C ASP A 282 -32.55 -22.61 -7.08
N ARG A 283 -33.53 -22.15 -7.85
CA ARG A 283 -33.31 -21.40 -9.09
C ARG A 283 -32.62 -20.06 -8.82
N TRP A 284 -33.00 -19.36 -7.76
CA TRP A 284 -32.38 -18.08 -7.38
C TRP A 284 -30.90 -18.26 -7.00
N ILE A 285 -30.55 -19.29 -6.24
CA ILE A 285 -29.18 -19.52 -5.80
C ILE A 285 -28.24 -19.74 -7.00
N VAL A 286 -28.65 -20.55 -7.97
CA VAL A 286 -27.89 -20.76 -9.21
C VAL A 286 -27.85 -19.49 -10.07
N THR A 287 -28.98 -18.78 -10.18
CA THR A 287 -29.08 -17.53 -10.94
C THR A 287 -28.17 -16.44 -10.38
N ILE A 288 -28.13 -16.26 -9.06
CA ILE A 288 -27.26 -15.31 -8.37
C ILE A 288 -25.79 -15.65 -8.61
N TYR A 289 -25.43 -16.93 -8.54
CA TYR A 289 -24.08 -17.39 -8.85
C TYR A 289 -23.68 -17.05 -10.29
N LEU A 290 -24.50 -17.40 -11.28
CA LEU A 290 -24.22 -17.09 -12.68
C LEU A 290 -24.20 -15.59 -12.96
N PHE A 291 -25.04 -14.80 -12.30
CA PHE A 291 -25.02 -13.34 -12.40
C PHE A 291 -23.74 -12.75 -11.80
N ALA A 292 -23.32 -13.25 -10.63
CA ALA A 292 -22.06 -12.86 -10.00
C ALA A 292 -20.84 -13.24 -10.87
N ALA A 293 -20.88 -14.40 -11.53
CA ALA A 293 -19.87 -14.81 -12.50
C ALA A 293 -19.84 -13.87 -13.71
N ALA A 294 -20.98 -13.62 -14.36
CA ALA A 294 -21.08 -12.67 -15.48
C ALA A 294 -20.57 -11.28 -15.08
N LYS A 295 -20.99 -10.76 -13.93
CA LYS A 295 -20.52 -9.49 -13.37
C LYS A 295 -19.00 -9.48 -13.20
N CYS A 296 -18.43 -10.52 -12.59
CA CYS A 296 -16.97 -10.62 -12.41
C CYS A 296 -16.22 -10.54 -13.74
N LEU A 297 -16.68 -11.28 -14.75
CA LEU A 297 -16.06 -11.29 -16.07
C LEU A 297 -16.20 -9.93 -16.77
N ILE A 298 -17.36 -9.26 -16.68
CA ILE A 298 -17.59 -7.92 -17.23
C ILE A 298 -16.70 -6.87 -16.54
N CYS A 299 -16.63 -6.89 -15.20
CA CYS A 299 -15.76 -6.00 -14.43
C CYS A 299 -14.30 -6.14 -14.85
N SER A 300 -13.86 -7.38 -15.03
CA SER A 300 -12.50 -7.70 -15.45
C SER A 300 -12.21 -7.27 -16.90
N VAL A 301 -13.11 -7.55 -17.85
CA VAL A 301 -12.99 -7.06 -19.24
C VAL A 301 -12.92 -5.53 -19.26
N SER A 302 -13.76 -4.87 -18.46
CA SER A 302 -13.76 -3.42 -18.35
C SER A 302 -12.41 -2.91 -17.84
N TRP A 303 -11.85 -3.54 -16.80
CA TRP A 303 -10.51 -3.22 -16.32
C TRP A 303 -9.44 -3.39 -17.39
N HIS A 304 -9.37 -4.54 -18.05
CA HIS A 304 -8.35 -4.81 -19.05
C HIS A 304 -8.47 -3.92 -20.29
N ILE A 305 -9.67 -3.44 -20.64
CA ILE A 305 -9.84 -2.38 -21.63
C ILE A 305 -9.24 -1.06 -21.12
N MET A 306 -9.59 -0.67 -19.90
CA MET A 306 -9.22 0.61 -19.30
C MET A 306 -7.78 0.66 -18.76
N ALA A 307 -7.10 -0.48 -18.65
CA ALA A 307 -5.68 -0.58 -18.29
C ALA A 307 -4.75 0.15 -19.28
N GLY A 308 -5.22 0.37 -20.52
CA GLY A 308 -4.51 1.19 -21.50
C GLY A 308 -4.71 2.70 -21.34
N CYS A 309 -5.51 3.15 -20.36
CA CYS A 309 -5.81 4.56 -20.17
C CYS A 309 -4.64 5.29 -19.51
N ALA A 310 -4.26 6.44 -20.07
CA ALA A 310 -3.24 7.31 -19.52
C ALA A 310 -3.74 8.09 -18.27
N ASP A 311 -5.05 8.15 -18.00
CA ASP A 311 -5.54 8.79 -16.78
C ASP A 311 -5.49 7.84 -15.57
N LEU A 312 -4.70 8.21 -14.54
CA LEU A 312 -4.47 7.37 -13.36
C LEU A 312 -5.74 7.08 -12.56
N GLN A 313 -6.68 8.03 -12.45
CA GLN A 313 -7.93 7.80 -11.72
C GLN A 313 -8.81 6.80 -12.44
N TRP A 314 -8.89 6.88 -13.78
CA TRP A 314 -9.60 5.88 -14.56
C TRP A 314 -8.94 4.52 -14.46
N PHE A 315 -7.61 4.45 -14.60
CA PHE A 315 -6.85 3.23 -14.37
C PHE A 315 -7.15 2.62 -12.99
N THR A 316 -6.94 3.36 -11.91
CA THR A 316 -7.17 2.84 -10.55
C THR A 316 -8.64 2.51 -10.25
N CYS A 317 -9.60 3.31 -10.72
CA CYS A 317 -11.03 3.05 -10.52
C CYS A 317 -11.47 1.73 -11.16
N PHE A 318 -11.07 1.48 -12.41
CA PHE A 318 -11.43 0.24 -13.08
C PHE A 318 -10.72 -0.98 -12.48
N ALA A 319 -9.51 -0.83 -11.93
CA ALA A 319 -8.89 -1.88 -11.11
C ALA A 319 -9.74 -2.22 -9.87
N CYS A 320 -10.27 -1.22 -9.17
CA CYS A 320 -11.19 -1.44 -8.03
C CYS A 320 -12.49 -2.15 -8.43
N ILE A 321 -13.02 -1.83 -9.60
CA ILE A 321 -14.21 -2.48 -10.16
C ILE A 321 -13.93 -3.97 -10.41
N ASP A 322 -12.75 -4.33 -10.95
CA ASP A 322 -12.35 -5.74 -11.14
C ASP A 322 -12.25 -6.50 -9.81
N TYR A 323 -11.60 -5.91 -8.81
CA TYR A 323 -11.52 -6.52 -7.48
C TYR A 323 -12.91 -6.71 -6.84
N THR A 324 -13.82 -5.76 -7.01
CA THR A 324 -15.23 -5.89 -6.61
C THR A 324 -15.95 -6.99 -7.39
N GLY A 325 -15.56 -7.19 -8.66
CA GLY A 325 -15.84 -8.36 -9.49
C GLY A 325 -15.67 -9.66 -8.73
N ILE A 326 -14.42 -9.92 -8.34
CA ILE A 326 -13.94 -11.13 -7.68
C ILE A 326 -14.65 -11.36 -6.34
N SER A 327 -14.78 -10.32 -5.50
CA SER A 327 -15.39 -10.43 -4.16
C SER A 327 -16.78 -11.07 -4.21
N TRP A 328 -17.66 -10.56 -5.08
CA TRP A 328 -19.02 -11.09 -5.17
C TRP A 328 -19.12 -12.46 -5.85
N LEU A 329 -18.19 -12.80 -6.76
CA LEU A 329 -18.13 -14.15 -7.32
C LEU A 329 -17.78 -15.17 -6.23
N VAL A 330 -16.77 -14.88 -5.40
CA VAL A 330 -16.40 -15.74 -4.27
C VAL A 330 -17.55 -15.85 -3.28
N ALA A 331 -18.19 -14.73 -2.91
CA ALA A 331 -19.34 -14.74 -2.00
C ALA A 331 -20.50 -15.60 -2.53
N ALA A 332 -20.89 -15.42 -3.79
CA ALA A 332 -21.95 -16.22 -4.39
C ALA A 332 -21.56 -17.72 -4.48
N SER A 333 -20.29 -18.03 -4.74
CA SER A 333 -19.80 -19.41 -4.75
C SER A 333 -19.91 -20.05 -3.36
N LEU A 334 -19.55 -19.34 -2.29
CA LEU A 334 -19.73 -19.79 -0.92
C LEU A 334 -21.21 -19.98 -0.56
N GLU A 335 -22.07 -19.07 -1.01
CA GLU A 335 -23.52 -19.17 -0.78
C GLU A 335 -24.10 -20.45 -1.41
N THR A 336 -23.67 -20.83 -2.63
CA THR A 336 -24.12 -22.10 -3.23
C THR A 336 -23.74 -23.32 -2.39
N ILE A 337 -22.57 -23.30 -1.75
CA ILE A 337 -22.10 -24.39 -0.88
C ILE A 337 -22.94 -24.44 0.40
N VAL A 338 -23.12 -23.29 1.06
CA VAL A 338 -23.89 -23.16 2.30
C VAL A 338 -25.35 -23.59 2.09
N TYR A 339 -25.99 -23.06 1.06
CA TYR A 339 -27.39 -23.32 0.77
C TYR A 339 -27.65 -24.81 0.53
N ASN A 340 -26.81 -25.48 -0.27
CA ASN A 340 -27.00 -26.90 -0.56
C ASN A 340 -26.55 -27.80 0.60
N GLY A 341 -25.46 -27.47 1.31
CA GLY A 341 -24.96 -28.27 2.42
C GLY A 341 -25.88 -28.26 3.65
N PHE A 342 -26.52 -27.12 3.93
CA PHE A 342 -27.43 -26.94 5.08
C PHE A 342 -28.90 -26.81 4.66
N TYR A 343 -29.27 -27.33 3.50
CA TYR A 343 -30.61 -27.20 2.89
C TYR A 343 -31.77 -27.46 3.87
N CYS A 344 -31.66 -28.47 4.73
CA CYS A 344 -32.71 -28.85 5.68
C CYS A 344 -32.61 -28.10 7.04
N GLN A 345 -31.70 -27.12 7.15
CA GLN A 345 -31.36 -26.38 8.37
C GLN A 345 -31.39 -24.86 8.09
N PRO A 346 -32.58 -24.25 7.91
CA PRO A 346 -32.72 -22.86 7.43
C PRO A 346 -32.09 -21.81 8.36
N GLY A 347 -32.02 -22.08 9.67
CA GLY A 347 -31.35 -21.21 10.62
C GLY A 347 -29.84 -21.11 10.40
N LEU A 348 -29.18 -22.21 10.00
CA LEU A 348 -27.76 -22.20 9.68
C LEU A 348 -27.47 -21.53 8.34
N ILE A 349 -28.33 -21.76 7.33
CA ILE A 349 -28.26 -21.02 6.07
C ILE A 349 -28.28 -19.52 6.37
N ALA A 350 -29.30 -19.03 7.08
CA ALA A 350 -29.43 -17.60 7.40
C ALA A 350 -28.18 -17.02 8.10
N LEU A 351 -27.64 -17.74 9.09
CA LEU A 351 -26.43 -17.33 9.81
C LEU A 351 -25.21 -17.20 8.87
N TYR A 352 -24.97 -18.23 8.04
CA TYR A 352 -23.85 -18.23 7.12
C TYR A 352 -24.02 -17.23 5.99
N THR A 353 -25.22 -17.09 5.42
CA THR A 353 -25.54 -16.09 4.39
C THR A 353 -25.25 -14.67 4.88
N VAL A 354 -25.60 -14.33 6.13
CA VAL A 354 -25.25 -13.03 6.72
C VAL A 354 -23.72 -12.83 6.77
N GLY A 355 -22.98 -13.86 7.18
CA GLY A 355 -21.52 -13.83 7.20
C GLY A 355 -20.90 -13.67 5.81
N VAL A 356 -21.41 -14.42 4.82
CA VAL A 356 -20.98 -14.38 3.42
C VAL A 356 -21.25 -13.01 2.79
N ILE A 357 -22.42 -12.41 3.05
CA ILE A 357 -22.73 -11.06 2.60
C ILE A 357 -21.82 -10.04 3.28
N ALA A 358 -21.62 -10.14 4.60
CA ALA A 358 -20.78 -9.21 5.33
C ALA A 358 -19.33 -9.21 4.82
N ILE A 359 -18.73 -10.38 4.63
CA ILE A 359 -17.37 -10.49 4.07
C ILE A 359 -17.33 -10.05 2.59
N GLY A 360 -18.37 -10.34 1.80
CA GLY A 360 -18.52 -9.86 0.43
C GLY A 360 -18.53 -8.34 0.33
N VAL A 361 -19.25 -7.66 1.24
CA VAL A 361 -19.28 -6.19 1.34
C VAL A 361 -17.93 -5.64 1.74
N ILE A 362 -17.30 -6.18 2.80
CA ILE A 362 -15.97 -5.75 3.25
C ILE A 362 -14.95 -5.85 2.12
N MET A 363 -14.90 -7.01 1.45
CA MET A 363 -13.97 -7.26 0.35
C MET A 363 -14.31 -6.47 -0.92
N SER A 364 -15.52 -5.92 -1.04
CA SER A 364 -15.88 -5.01 -2.13
C SER A 364 -15.49 -3.56 -1.84
N ILE A 365 -15.42 -3.16 -0.56
CA ILE A 365 -15.07 -1.79 -0.15
C ILE A 365 -13.55 -1.62 -0.03
N LEU A 366 -12.83 -2.62 0.50
CA LEU A 366 -11.38 -2.55 0.73
C LEU A 366 -10.57 -2.09 -0.50
N PRO A 367 -10.85 -2.55 -1.73
CA PRO A 367 -10.11 -2.12 -2.92
C PRO A 367 -10.17 -0.63 -3.22
N TRP A 368 -11.20 0.06 -2.74
CA TRP A 368 -11.39 1.50 -2.94
C TRP A 368 -10.57 2.35 -1.99
N SER A 369 -9.84 1.73 -1.05
CA SER A 369 -8.90 2.46 -0.21
C SER A 369 -7.63 2.85 -1.00
N PRO A 370 -7.07 4.06 -0.80
CA PRO A 370 -5.96 4.56 -1.60
C PRO A 370 -4.70 3.69 -1.57
N TRP A 371 -4.50 2.91 -0.52
CA TRP A 371 -3.33 2.04 -0.35
C TRP A 371 -3.49 0.69 -1.05
N PHE A 372 -4.70 0.19 -1.29
CA PHE A 372 -4.91 -1.21 -1.69
C PHE A 372 -4.32 -1.58 -3.06
N ASN A 373 -4.32 -0.62 -3.98
CA ASN A 373 -3.82 -0.79 -5.35
C ASN A 373 -2.32 -0.56 -5.50
N ASP A 374 -1.63 -0.16 -4.44
CA ASP A 374 -0.18 0.00 -4.45
C ASP A 374 0.50 -1.37 -4.67
N ILE A 375 1.56 -1.37 -5.48
CA ILE A 375 2.30 -2.57 -5.86
C ILE A 375 2.92 -3.27 -4.65
N ARG A 376 3.29 -2.51 -3.60
CA ARG A 376 3.88 -3.01 -2.35
C ARG A 376 2.93 -3.92 -1.58
N TYR A 377 1.62 -3.71 -1.71
CA TYR A 377 0.60 -4.48 -0.99
C TYR A 377 -0.01 -5.60 -1.83
N ARG A 378 0.59 -5.97 -2.98
CA ARG A 378 0.14 -7.08 -3.82
C ARG A 378 -0.04 -8.38 -3.03
N THR A 379 0.92 -8.73 -2.17
CA THR A 379 0.83 -9.95 -1.35
C THR A 379 -0.32 -9.88 -0.35
N ILE A 380 -0.52 -8.74 0.31
CA ILE A 380 -1.64 -8.55 1.25
C ILE A 380 -2.97 -8.73 0.52
N ARG A 381 -3.14 -8.10 -0.65
CA ARG A 381 -4.33 -8.23 -1.47
C ARG A 381 -4.64 -9.69 -1.82
N ILE A 382 -3.64 -10.43 -2.31
CA ILE A 382 -3.80 -11.87 -2.63
C ILE A 382 -4.21 -12.65 -1.39
N THR A 383 -3.56 -12.42 -0.25
CA THR A 383 -3.86 -13.10 1.02
C THR A 383 -5.29 -12.80 1.51
N LEU A 384 -5.79 -11.57 1.33
CA LEU A 384 -7.16 -11.22 1.72
C LEU A 384 -8.21 -11.96 0.88
N PHE A 385 -8.03 -12.00 -0.45
CA PHE A 385 -8.93 -12.76 -1.33
C PHE A 385 -8.87 -14.27 -1.08
N LEU A 386 -7.66 -14.81 -0.85
CA LEU A 386 -7.50 -16.21 -0.48
C LEU A 386 -8.16 -16.51 0.87
N GLY A 387 -8.00 -15.61 1.84
CA GLY A 387 -8.66 -15.70 3.15
C GLY A 387 -10.18 -15.71 3.05
N MET A 388 -10.76 -14.87 2.18
CA MET A 388 -12.18 -14.88 1.87
C MET A 388 -12.63 -16.24 1.32
N ALA A 389 -11.90 -16.82 0.37
CA ALA A 389 -12.20 -18.15 -0.17
C ALA A 389 -12.08 -19.26 0.90
N CYS A 390 -11.07 -19.17 1.77
CA CYS A 390 -10.87 -20.09 2.89
C CYS A 390 -12.01 -20.07 3.92
N MET A 391 -12.92 -19.08 3.90
CA MET A 391 -14.14 -19.14 4.72
C MET A 391 -15.03 -20.34 4.38
N GLY A 392 -14.88 -20.95 3.20
CA GLY A 392 -15.52 -22.22 2.86
C GLY A 392 -15.09 -23.41 3.74
N ILE A 393 -13.98 -23.30 4.48
CA ILE A 393 -13.54 -24.30 5.46
C ILE A 393 -14.47 -24.34 6.68
N VAL A 394 -15.05 -23.20 7.07
CA VAL A 394 -15.95 -23.13 8.23
C VAL A 394 -17.21 -23.99 8.05
N PRO A 395 -18.01 -23.85 6.97
CA PRO A 395 -19.14 -24.74 6.72
C PRO A 395 -18.67 -26.18 6.47
N PHE A 396 -17.43 -26.39 5.98
CA PHE A 396 -16.87 -27.73 5.85
C PHE A 396 -16.71 -28.46 7.20
N VAL A 397 -16.09 -27.78 8.15
CA VAL A 397 -15.89 -28.30 9.51
C VAL A 397 -17.23 -28.50 10.21
N HIS A 398 -18.16 -27.56 10.09
CA HIS A 398 -19.49 -27.72 10.69
C HIS A 398 -20.27 -28.88 10.08
N GLY A 399 -20.28 -29.04 8.75
CA GLY A 399 -20.90 -30.19 8.09
C GLY A 399 -20.26 -31.51 8.52
N THR A 400 -18.94 -31.54 8.70
CA THR A 400 -18.23 -32.73 9.23
C THR A 400 -18.69 -33.12 10.63
N ILE A 401 -18.95 -32.13 11.50
CA ILE A 401 -19.47 -32.38 12.86
C ILE A 401 -20.89 -32.96 12.81
N LEU A 402 -21.73 -32.49 11.88
CA LEU A 402 -23.13 -32.91 11.78
C LEU A 402 -23.31 -34.26 11.07
N HIS A 403 -22.53 -34.53 10.02
CA HIS A 403 -22.75 -35.66 9.12
C HIS A 403 -21.62 -36.69 9.14
N GLY A 404 -20.50 -36.41 9.83
CA GLY A 404 -19.28 -37.21 9.77
C GLY A 404 -18.39 -36.85 8.59
N TYR A 405 -17.09 -37.15 8.71
CA TYR A 405 -16.08 -36.78 7.71
C TYR A 405 -16.33 -37.41 6.33
N ASP A 406 -16.63 -38.71 6.28
CA ASP A 406 -16.77 -39.42 5.01
C ASP A 406 -17.94 -38.88 4.17
N ASN A 407 -19.08 -38.64 4.82
CA ASN A 407 -20.25 -38.07 4.16
C ASN A 407 -19.98 -36.65 3.67
N MET A 408 -19.28 -35.84 4.47
CA MET A 408 -18.94 -34.48 4.10
C MET A 408 -17.92 -34.41 2.95
N ALA A 409 -16.90 -35.28 2.99
CA ALA A 409 -15.89 -35.39 1.94
C ALA A 409 -16.52 -35.84 0.61
N GLN A 410 -17.44 -36.80 0.64
CA GLN A 410 -18.19 -37.22 -0.55
C GLN A 410 -19.08 -36.09 -1.08
N PHE A 411 -19.77 -35.38 -0.20
CA PHE A 411 -20.61 -34.24 -0.61
C PHE A 411 -19.78 -33.13 -1.26
N TYR A 412 -18.59 -32.81 -0.74
CA TYR A 412 -17.70 -31.76 -1.31
C TYR A 412 -16.84 -32.22 -2.49
N ALA A 413 -16.72 -33.52 -2.75
CA ALA A 413 -15.84 -34.04 -3.81
C ALA A 413 -16.05 -33.38 -5.20
N PRO A 414 -17.29 -33.07 -5.64
CA PRO A 414 -17.52 -32.37 -6.91
C PRO A 414 -16.88 -30.96 -6.99
N LEU A 415 -16.55 -30.34 -5.85
CA LEU A 415 -15.91 -29.02 -5.77
C LEU A 415 -14.40 -29.06 -6.05
N ILE A 416 -13.76 -30.22 -5.84
CA ILE A 416 -12.30 -30.38 -5.91
C ILE A 416 -11.72 -29.91 -7.26
N PRO A 417 -12.29 -30.26 -8.43
CA PRO A 417 -11.79 -29.78 -9.72
C PRO A 417 -11.80 -28.26 -9.84
N SER A 418 -12.85 -27.59 -9.34
CA SER A 418 -12.94 -26.13 -9.36
C SER A 418 -11.86 -25.49 -8.49
N LEU A 419 -11.69 -25.99 -7.25
CA LEU A 419 -10.63 -25.53 -6.34
C LEU A 419 -9.24 -25.77 -6.94
N GLY A 420 -9.03 -26.91 -7.59
CA GLY A 420 -7.79 -27.22 -8.31
C GLY A 420 -7.49 -26.18 -9.40
N SER A 421 -8.50 -25.80 -10.19
CA SER A 421 -8.37 -24.76 -11.21
C SER A 421 -7.97 -23.41 -10.58
N TYR A 422 -8.64 -22.99 -9.50
CA TYR A 422 -8.27 -21.77 -8.77
C TYR A 422 -6.84 -21.81 -8.24
N ILE A 423 -6.42 -22.90 -7.60
CA ILE A 423 -5.09 -23.05 -7.01
C ILE A 423 -4.02 -22.99 -8.10
N VAL A 424 -4.18 -23.76 -9.19
CA VAL A 424 -3.25 -23.74 -10.32
C VAL A 424 -3.14 -22.32 -10.88
N GLY A 425 -4.28 -21.66 -11.12
CA GLY A 425 -4.30 -20.28 -11.61
C GLY A 425 -3.55 -19.29 -10.70
N VAL A 426 -3.83 -19.30 -9.39
CA VAL A 426 -3.17 -18.40 -8.41
C VAL A 426 -1.67 -18.67 -8.36
N VAL A 427 -1.25 -19.94 -8.42
CA VAL A 427 0.16 -20.32 -8.44
C VAL A 427 0.84 -19.73 -9.67
N LEU A 428 0.29 -19.96 -10.87
CA LEU A 428 0.87 -19.42 -12.11
C LEU A 428 0.98 -17.89 -12.07
N TYR A 429 -0.09 -17.20 -11.64
CA TYR A 429 -0.13 -15.75 -11.49
C TYR A 429 0.89 -15.20 -10.49
N SER A 430 1.02 -15.86 -9.34
CA SER A 430 1.91 -15.42 -8.25
C SER A 430 3.38 -15.59 -8.63
N PHE A 431 3.73 -16.71 -9.29
CA PHE A 431 5.09 -16.97 -9.76
C PHE A 431 5.44 -16.21 -11.04
N ARG A 432 4.46 -15.60 -11.72
CA ARG A 432 4.61 -14.92 -13.02
C ARG A 432 5.20 -15.85 -14.08
N TRP A 433 4.75 -17.10 -14.08
CA TRP A 433 5.19 -18.10 -15.03
C TRP A 433 4.20 -18.17 -16.21
N PRO A 434 4.67 -18.27 -17.47
CA PRO A 434 6.05 -18.52 -17.90
C PRO A 434 6.89 -17.27 -18.21
N GLU A 435 6.32 -16.06 -18.18
CA GLU A 435 7.01 -14.82 -18.62
C GLU A 435 8.27 -14.51 -17.81
N ARG A 436 8.33 -14.92 -16.55
CA ARG A 436 9.53 -14.81 -15.71
C ARG A 436 10.71 -15.61 -16.25
N TRP A 437 10.48 -16.73 -16.92
CA TRP A 437 11.55 -17.58 -17.48
C TRP A 437 12.04 -17.08 -18.83
N ALA A 438 11.18 -16.42 -19.60
CA ALA A 438 11.56 -15.83 -20.88
C ALA A 438 10.88 -14.46 -21.05
N PRO A 439 11.45 -13.40 -20.43
CA PRO A 439 10.93 -12.04 -20.55
C PRO A 439 10.84 -11.60 -22.02
N GLY A 440 9.75 -10.92 -22.40
CA GLY A 440 9.53 -10.49 -23.78
C GLY A 440 8.93 -11.56 -24.71
N LYS A 441 8.99 -12.85 -24.38
CA LYS A 441 8.46 -13.93 -25.25
C LYS A 441 6.95 -14.12 -25.12
N PHE A 442 6.40 -13.78 -23.96
CA PHE A 442 4.98 -13.98 -23.63
C PHE A 442 4.21 -12.65 -23.52
N ASP A 443 4.72 -11.59 -24.16
CA ASP A 443 4.17 -10.24 -24.06
C ASP A 443 2.70 -10.17 -24.50
N ILE A 444 2.34 -10.87 -25.57
CA ILE A 444 1.00 -10.83 -26.16
C ILE A 444 0.16 -12.06 -25.78
N ILE A 445 0.75 -13.25 -25.73
CA ILE A 445 0.03 -14.52 -25.51
C ILE A 445 0.77 -15.38 -24.49
N GLY A 446 0.02 -15.97 -23.57
CA GLY A 446 0.47 -17.08 -22.73
C GLY A 446 1.20 -16.68 -21.45
N HIS A 447 1.21 -15.39 -21.08
CA HIS A 447 1.72 -14.99 -19.77
C HIS A 447 0.75 -15.35 -18.63
N SER A 448 1.27 -15.35 -17.41
CA SER A 448 0.59 -15.84 -16.21
C SER A 448 -0.78 -15.24 -15.96
N HIS A 449 -0.98 -13.96 -16.26
CA HIS A 449 -2.27 -13.28 -16.07
C HIS A 449 -3.34 -13.84 -17.02
N GLN A 450 -3.00 -14.14 -18.27
CA GLN A 450 -3.92 -14.81 -19.20
C GLN A 450 -4.26 -16.22 -18.75
N LEU A 451 -3.27 -16.96 -18.26
CA LEU A 451 -3.48 -18.31 -17.73
C LEU A 451 -4.37 -18.29 -16.48
N TRP A 452 -4.24 -17.27 -15.65
CA TRP A 452 -5.13 -17.01 -14.53
C TRP A 452 -6.57 -16.79 -14.98
N HIS A 453 -6.81 -15.95 -16.00
CA HIS A 453 -8.15 -15.75 -16.56
C HIS A 453 -8.76 -17.05 -17.10
N VAL A 454 -7.99 -17.86 -17.82
CA VAL A 454 -8.46 -19.17 -18.30
C VAL A 454 -8.84 -20.07 -17.12
N ALA A 455 -8.02 -20.11 -16.08
CA ALA A 455 -8.29 -20.89 -14.87
C ALA A 455 -9.55 -20.41 -14.13
N ILE A 456 -9.83 -19.10 -14.10
CA ILE A 456 -11.08 -18.54 -13.55
C ILE A 456 -12.30 -19.01 -14.34
N VAL A 457 -12.26 -18.94 -15.68
CA VAL A 457 -13.38 -19.39 -16.53
C VAL A 457 -13.63 -20.89 -16.36
N LEU A 458 -12.56 -21.69 -16.33
CA LEU A 458 -12.66 -23.12 -16.07
C LEU A 458 -13.21 -23.39 -14.66
N ALA A 459 -12.78 -22.65 -13.65
CA ALA A 459 -13.26 -22.79 -12.28
C ALA A 459 -14.74 -22.46 -12.15
N ILE A 460 -15.23 -21.43 -12.88
CA ILE A 460 -16.66 -21.09 -12.95
C ILE A 460 -17.46 -22.26 -13.51
N TYR A 461 -17.02 -22.84 -14.63
CA TYR A 461 -17.69 -23.99 -15.22
C TYR A 461 -17.70 -25.22 -14.29
N LEU A 462 -16.55 -25.56 -13.71
CA LEU A 462 -16.43 -26.70 -12.81
C LEU A 462 -17.22 -26.50 -11.50
N HIS A 463 -17.27 -25.27 -10.98
CA HIS A 463 -18.09 -24.94 -9.81
C HIS A 463 -19.58 -25.06 -10.15
N PHE A 464 -20.01 -24.61 -11.34
CA PHE A 464 -21.38 -24.83 -11.79
C PHE A 464 -21.74 -26.32 -11.86
N GLN A 465 -20.86 -27.18 -12.38
CA GLN A 465 -21.05 -28.63 -12.35
C GLN A 465 -21.16 -29.17 -10.91
N ALA A 466 -20.32 -28.67 -10.00
CA ALA A 466 -20.40 -29.01 -8.58
C ALA A 466 -21.75 -28.62 -7.98
N VAL A 467 -22.27 -27.43 -8.31
CA VAL A 467 -23.59 -26.95 -7.84
C VAL A 467 -24.73 -27.83 -8.33
N LEU A 468 -24.68 -28.33 -9.58
CA LEU A 468 -25.67 -29.29 -10.06
C LEU A 468 -25.61 -30.60 -9.27
N SER A 469 -24.41 -31.12 -9.00
CA SER A 469 -24.23 -32.32 -8.17
C SER A 469 -24.69 -32.10 -6.73
N PHE A 470 -24.39 -30.94 -6.14
CA PHE A 470 -24.90 -30.57 -4.81
C PHE A 470 -26.42 -30.52 -4.82
N HIS A 471 -27.02 -29.92 -5.85
CA HIS A 471 -28.46 -29.85 -5.98
C HIS A 471 -29.07 -31.26 -5.95
N GLU A 472 -28.59 -32.18 -6.78
CA GLU A 472 -29.11 -33.56 -6.81
C GLU A 472 -29.00 -34.27 -5.45
N ASN A 473 -27.92 -34.04 -4.70
CA ASN A 473 -27.61 -34.78 -3.47
C ASN A 473 -28.02 -34.05 -2.17
N ARG A 474 -28.45 -32.77 -2.22
CA ARG A 474 -28.68 -31.92 -1.05
C ARG A 474 -29.66 -32.49 -0.05
N HIS A 475 -30.73 -33.12 -0.53
CA HIS A 475 -31.77 -33.69 0.34
C HIS A 475 -31.23 -34.91 1.09
N ALA A 476 -30.60 -35.85 0.37
CA ALA A 476 -30.04 -37.05 0.98
C ALA A 476 -28.95 -36.72 2.00
N TYR A 477 -28.11 -35.73 1.70
CA TYR A 477 -27.05 -35.29 2.59
C TYR A 477 -27.58 -34.47 3.78
N SER A 478 -28.21 -33.32 3.52
CA SER A 478 -28.54 -32.33 4.55
C SER A 478 -29.64 -32.79 5.50
N CYS A 479 -30.65 -33.51 5.01
CA CYS A 479 -31.76 -33.96 5.86
C CYS A 479 -31.38 -35.17 6.74
N ALA A 480 -30.28 -35.87 6.46
CA ALA A 480 -29.83 -37.01 7.26
C ALA A 480 -29.40 -36.63 8.68
N ALA A 481 -29.00 -35.37 8.93
CA ALA A 481 -28.65 -34.89 10.27
C ALA A 481 -29.87 -34.56 11.16
N GLY A 482 -31.10 -34.67 10.65
CA GLY A 482 -32.30 -34.22 11.34
C GLY A 482 -32.41 -32.68 11.44
N SER A 483 -33.50 -32.20 12.05
CA SER A 483 -33.70 -30.76 12.26
C SER A 483 -32.84 -30.24 13.41
N THR A 484 -31.76 -29.51 13.10
CA THR A 484 -31.04 -28.72 14.09
C THR A 484 -31.89 -27.51 14.48
N PRO A 485 -32.07 -27.18 15.78
CA PRO A 485 -32.77 -25.97 16.17
C PRO A 485 -32.13 -24.74 15.52
N SER A 486 -32.94 -23.84 14.96
CA SER A 486 -32.43 -22.57 14.47
C SER A 486 -31.71 -21.84 15.62
N PRO A 487 -30.48 -21.36 15.44
CA PRO A 487 -29.83 -20.55 16.46
C PRO A 487 -30.71 -19.32 16.72
N THR A 488 -31.19 -19.16 17.95
CA THR A 488 -31.97 -17.98 18.32
C THR A 488 -31.09 -16.74 18.26
N LEU A 489 -31.69 -15.55 18.06
CA LEU A 489 -30.97 -14.27 18.15
C LEU A 489 -30.15 -14.15 19.45
N ALA A 490 -30.64 -14.73 20.55
CA ALA A 490 -29.92 -14.83 21.82
C ALA A 490 -28.66 -15.70 21.71
N HIS A 491 -28.73 -16.88 21.09
CA HIS A 491 -27.56 -17.73 20.85
C HIS A 491 -26.54 -17.06 19.92
N ILE A 492 -27.00 -16.37 18.88
CA ILE A 492 -26.11 -15.63 17.96
C ILE A 492 -25.43 -14.48 18.71
N ALA A 493 -26.17 -13.71 19.51
CA ALA A 493 -25.61 -12.64 20.33
C ALA A 493 -24.59 -13.18 21.35
N ASP A 494 -24.85 -14.34 21.95
CA ASP A 494 -23.96 -14.97 22.92
C ASP A 494 -22.67 -15.49 22.25
N ILE A 495 -22.75 -16.06 21.04
CA ILE A 495 -21.58 -16.43 20.22
C ILE A 495 -20.77 -15.19 19.83
N PHE A 496 -21.43 -14.10 19.41
CA PHE A 496 -20.75 -12.83 19.09
C PHE A 496 -20.08 -12.23 20.33
N HIS A 497 -20.74 -12.27 21.48
CA HIS A 497 -20.18 -11.75 22.73
C HIS A 497 -18.99 -12.59 23.21
N THR A 498 -19.11 -13.92 23.14
CA THR A 498 -18.05 -14.87 23.52
C THR A 498 -16.83 -14.75 22.59
N SER A 499 -17.06 -14.61 21.28
CA SER A 499 -15.99 -14.43 20.29
C SER A 499 -15.29 -13.07 20.42
N GLN A 500 -16.02 -11.99 20.71
CA GLN A 500 -15.42 -10.69 21.05
C GLN A 500 -14.56 -10.78 22.32
N GLN A 501 -15.03 -11.47 23.36
CA GLN A 501 -14.24 -11.70 24.58
C GLN A 501 -12.97 -12.50 24.28
N TRP A 502 -13.06 -13.55 23.45
CA TRP A 502 -11.91 -14.35 23.04
C TRP A 502 -10.89 -13.55 22.23
N LEU A 503 -11.35 -12.68 21.31
CA LEU A 503 -10.49 -11.77 20.53
C LEU A 503 -9.80 -10.74 21.42
N VAL A 504 -10.51 -10.15 22.39
CA VAL A 504 -9.94 -9.20 23.36
C VAL A 504 -8.91 -9.89 24.26
N LEU A 505 -9.18 -11.12 24.72
CA LEU A 505 -8.26 -11.92 25.52
C LEU A 505 -7.03 -12.36 24.71
N SER A 506 -7.21 -12.68 23.43
CA SER A 506 -6.12 -13.04 22.51
C SER A 506 -5.26 -11.84 22.14
N ALA A 507 -5.87 -10.68 21.91
CA ALA A 507 -5.16 -9.42 21.68
C ALA A 507 -4.32 -9.01 22.90
N LYS A 508 -4.82 -9.24 24.12
CA LYS A 508 -4.05 -9.07 25.37
C LYS A 508 -2.90 -10.07 25.53
N LYS A 509 -2.99 -11.25 24.91
CA LYS A 509 -1.89 -12.23 24.88
C LYS A 509 -0.81 -11.91 23.83
N PHE A 510 -1.13 -11.09 22.83
CA PHE A 510 -0.24 -10.74 21.72
C PHE A 510 0.38 -9.34 21.80
N THR A 511 0.10 -8.56 22.85
CA THR A 511 0.97 -7.42 23.20
C THR A 511 2.31 -7.96 23.69
N PRO A 512 3.42 -7.79 22.95
CA PRO A 512 4.73 -8.18 23.44
C PRO A 512 5.01 -7.37 24.68
N GLY A 513 5.44 -8.04 25.75
CA GLY A 513 5.87 -7.37 26.97
C GLY A 513 6.87 -6.28 26.63
N ALA A 514 6.68 -5.11 27.25
CA ALA A 514 7.69 -4.08 27.33
C ALA A 514 8.98 -4.71 27.86
N TYR A 515 9.93 -4.96 26.97
CA TYR A 515 11.30 -5.30 27.35
C TYR A 515 11.89 -4.04 27.98
N TYR A 516 11.86 -4.00 29.32
CA TYR A 516 12.82 -3.25 30.08
C TYR A 516 14.21 -3.80 29.72
N ILE A 517 15.04 -2.96 29.10
CA ILE A 517 16.49 -3.13 29.09
C ILE A 517 17.04 -1.96 29.92
N GLN A 518 17.90 -2.36 30.86
CA GLN A 518 18.39 -1.70 32.07
C GLN A 518 18.77 -0.23 31.99
#